data_AF-A0A480AV34-F1
#
_entry.id   AF-A0A480AV34-F1
#
_cell.length_a   1.000
_cell.length_b   1.000
_cell.length_c   1.000
_cell.angle_alpha   90.00
_cell.angle_beta   90.00
_cell.angle_gamma   90.00
#
_symmetry.space_group_name_H-M   'P 1'
#
loop_
_entity.id
_entity.type
_entity.pdbx_description
1 polymer ?
#
loop_
_entity_poly.entity_id
_entity_poly.type
_entity_poly.pdbx_seq_one_letter_code
_entity_poly.pdbx_strand_id
1 'polypeptide(L)'
;MASQDLTPEAVAGFAAQLDGKPAHEACPHYTSSPAGMAWLVGAWLQKTGRPAPRDVRMSRGYTVRVGDMRVSVADAAALVRVQ
;
A
#
# COMPACT_ATOMS: atom_id res chain seq x y z
N MET A 1 -5.77 -19.87 -5.34
CA MET A 1 -6.17 -18.71 -4.52
C MET A 1 -6.37 -17.54 -5.46
N ALA A 2 -7.60 -17.07 -5.64
CA ALA A 2 -7.83 -15.81 -6.35
C ALA A 2 -7.09 -14.71 -5.57
N SER A 3 -6.19 -13.97 -6.22
CA SER A 3 -5.60 -12.80 -5.59
C SER A 3 -6.72 -11.80 -5.37
N GLN A 4 -7.05 -11.52 -4.11
CA GLN A 4 -8.00 -10.46 -3.78
C GLN A 4 -7.54 -9.17 -4.46
N ASP A 5 -8.44 -8.53 -5.21
CA ASP A 5 -8.20 -7.19 -5.73
C ASP A 5 -8.19 -6.23 -4.54
N LEU A 6 -7.06 -5.56 -4.34
CA LEU A 6 -6.82 -4.61 -3.26
C LEU A 6 -6.64 -3.18 -3.80
N THR A 7 -6.99 -2.97 -5.07
CA THR A 7 -6.95 -1.67 -5.71
C THR A 7 -7.82 -0.65 -4.97
N PRO A 8 -9.04 -0.97 -4.49
CA PRO A 8 -9.86 -0.01 -3.73
C PRO A 8 -9.17 0.51 -2.47
N GLU A 9 -8.53 -0.37 -1.70
CA GLU A 9 -7.84 -0.04 -0.46
C GLU A 9 -6.61 0.82 -0.71
N ALA A 10 -5.83 0.48 -1.75
CA ALA A 10 -4.71 1.30 -2.17
C ALA A 10 -5.14 2.67 -2.69
N VAL A 11 -6.24 2.77 -3.43
CA VAL A 11 -6.80 4.06 -3.88
C VAL A 11 -7.25 4.89 -2.68
N ALA A 12 -7.89 4.29 -1.69
CA ALA A 12 -8.27 4.98 -0.46
C ALA A 12 -7.05 5.53 0.31
N GLY A 13 -5.96 4.75 0.40
CA GLY A 13 -4.71 5.22 1.00
C GLY A 13 -4.01 6.31 0.19
N PHE A 14 -4.08 6.24 -1.15
CA PHE A 14 -3.52 7.26 -2.04
C PHE A 14 -4.26 8.61 -1.92
N ALA A 15 -5.58 8.55 -1.73
CA ALA A 15 -6.41 9.74 -1.52
C ALA A 15 -6.32 10.31 -0.09
N ALA A 16 -5.73 9.57 0.86
CA ALA A 16 -5.63 9.99 2.25
C ALA A 16 -4.74 11.24 2.38
N GLN A 17 -5.29 12.29 2.99
CA GLN A 17 -4.50 13.43 3.45
C GLN A 17 -3.91 13.09 4.81
N LEU A 18 -2.59 12.94 4.84
CA LEU A 18 -1.89 12.53 6.06
C LEU A 18 -1.48 13.71 6.94
N ASP A 19 -1.48 14.95 6.44
CA ASP A 19 -1.18 16.19 7.20
C ASP A 19 0.06 16.07 8.12
N GLY A 20 1.10 15.36 7.68
CA GLY A 20 2.32 15.12 8.44
C GLY A 20 2.28 13.95 9.43
N LYS A 21 1.12 13.31 9.62
CA LYS A 21 0.99 12.07 10.39
C LYS A 21 1.59 10.88 9.63
N PRO A 22 2.16 9.90 10.33
CA PRO A 22 2.64 8.69 9.69
C PRO A 22 1.47 7.85 9.17
N ALA A 23 1.62 7.27 7.96
CA ALA A 23 0.55 6.54 7.28
C ALA A 23 -0.02 5.39 8.12
N HIS A 24 0.81 4.69 8.91
CA HIS A 24 0.35 3.56 9.73
C HIS A 24 -0.59 3.94 10.87
N GLU A 25 -0.57 5.19 11.34
CA GLU A 25 -1.52 5.69 12.34
C GLU A 25 -2.87 6.11 11.72
N ALA A 26 -2.85 6.51 10.44
CA ALA A 26 -4.05 6.92 9.71
C ALA A 26 -4.75 5.75 8.99
N CYS A 27 -4.10 4.59 8.92
CA CYS A 27 -4.63 3.40 8.25
C CYS A 27 -5.87 2.86 9.00
N PRO A 28 -7.04 2.76 8.35
CA PRO A 28 -8.27 2.29 9.00
C PRO A 28 -8.29 0.75 9.21
N HIS A 29 -7.33 0.04 8.62
CA HIS A 29 -7.20 -1.41 8.71
C HIS A 29 -6.03 -1.80 9.61
N TYR A 30 -6.03 -3.06 10.05
CA TYR A 30 -4.86 -3.62 10.71
C TYR A 30 -3.67 -3.61 9.74
N THR A 31 -2.55 -3.02 10.15
CA THR A 31 -1.41 -2.72 9.26
C THR A 31 -0.76 -3.97 8.65
N SER A 32 -0.87 -5.13 9.31
CA SER A 32 -0.41 -6.42 8.79
C SER A 32 -1.50 -7.24 8.08
N SER A 33 -2.71 -6.69 7.90
CA SER A 33 -3.72 -7.28 7.02
C SER A 33 -3.43 -6.92 5.55
N PRO A 34 -3.86 -7.73 4.58
CA PRO A 34 -3.76 -7.39 3.16
C PRO A 34 -4.31 -6.01 2.80
N ALA A 35 -5.47 -5.66 3.37
CA ALA A 35 -6.12 -4.36 3.19
C ALA A 35 -5.26 -3.21 3.74
N GLY A 36 -4.73 -3.36 4.96
CA GLY A 36 -3.85 -2.36 5.56
C GLY A 36 -2.55 -2.18 4.78
N MET A 37 -1.94 -3.28 4.33
CA MET A 37 -0.75 -3.23 3.50
C MET A 37 -0.99 -2.51 2.17
N ALA A 38 -2.11 -2.79 1.49
CA ALA A 38 -2.47 -2.12 0.26
C ALA A 38 -2.74 -0.62 0.48
N TRP A 39 -3.46 -0.27 1.54
CA TRP A 39 -3.72 1.12 1.93
C TRP A 39 -2.41 1.89 2.19
N LEU A 40 -1.49 1.29 2.95
CA LEU A 40 -0.16 1.87 3.22
C LEU A 40 0.64 2.11 1.95
N VAL A 41 0.56 1.17 1.00
CA VAL A 41 1.20 1.33 -0.31
C VAL A 41 0.59 2.48 -1.08
N GLY A 42 -0.74 2.64 -1.05
CA GLY A 42 -1.43 3.81 -1.60
C GLY A 42 -0.88 5.14 -1.06
N ALA A 43 -0.83 5.25 0.27
CA ALA A 43 -0.27 6.43 0.94
C ALA A 43 1.20 6.69 0.57
N TRP A 44 2.00 5.63 0.46
CA TRP A 44 3.41 5.74 0.04
C TRP A 44 3.55 6.19 -1.42
N LEU A 45 2.69 5.71 -2.33
CA LEU A 45 2.67 6.16 -3.72
C LEU A 45 2.40 7.67 -3.80
N GLN A 46 1.42 8.16 -3.04
CA GLN A 46 1.09 9.59 -2.97
C GLN A 46 2.28 10.40 -2.42
N LYS A 47 2.86 9.98 -1.29
CA LYS A 47 4.03 10.62 -0.68
C LYS A 47 5.24 10.71 -1.60
N THR A 48 5.43 9.71 -2.46
CA THR A 48 6.58 9.63 -3.38
C THR A 48 6.30 10.24 -4.75
N GLY A 49 5.16 10.89 -4.96
CA GLY A 49 4.80 11.53 -6.23
C GLY A 49 4.54 10.53 -7.37
N ARG A 50 4.24 9.26 -7.03
CA ARG A 50 3.95 8.22 -8.02
C ARG A 50 2.50 8.31 -8.49
N PRO A 51 2.18 7.77 -9.69
CA PRO A 51 0.82 7.73 -10.18
C PRO A 51 -0.09 6.90 -9.27
N ALA A 52 -1.41 7.14 -9.41
CA ALA A 52 -2.43 6.43 -8.66
C ALA A 52 -2.29 4.89 -8.79
N PRO A 53 -2.55 4.14 -7.70
CA PRO A 53 -2.46 2.68 -7.70
C PRO A 53 -3.42 2.03 -8.70
N ARG A 54 -2.93 1.00 -9.38
CA ARG A 54 -3.68 0.15 -10.33
C ARG A 54 -3.22 -1.29 -10.22
N ASP A 55 -4.12 -2.25 -10.43
CA ASP A 55 -3.84 -3.69 -10.35
C ASP A 55 -3.07 -4.05 -9.06
N VAL A 56 -3.66 -3.68 -7.91
CA VAL A 56 -3.04 -3.91 -6.60
C VAL A 56 -3.46 -5.26 -6.05
N ARG A 57 -2.47 -6.08 -5.73
CA ARG A 57 -2.69 -7.43 -5.20
C ARG A 57 -1.58 -7.85 -4.26
N MET A 58 -1.93 -8.68 -3.30
CA MET A 58 -0.91 -9.34 -2.47
C MET A 58 0.00 -10.21 -3.32
N SER A 59 1.29 -10.14 -3.00
CA SER A 59 2.31 -11.08 -3.46
C SER A 59 2.68 -11.99 -2.28
N ARG A 60 3.77 -12.75 -2.38
CA ARG A 60 4.24 -13.61 -1.27
C ARG A 60 4.83 -12.78 -0.13
N GLY A 61 4.57 -13.20 1.10
CA GLY A 61 5.07 -12.55 2.32
C GLY A 61 4.54 -11.12 2.47
N TYR A 62 5.35 -10.25 3.06
CA TYR A 62 5.07 -8.83 3.24
C TYR A 62 5.35 -8.03 1.97
N THR A 63 4.84 -8.48 0.81
CA THR A 63 5.00 -7.75 -0.46
C THR A 63 3.68 -7.55 -1.18
N VAL A 64 3.53 -6.36 -1.78
CA VAL A 64 2.36 -5.96 -2.57
C VAL A 64 2.81 -5.67 -4.00
N ARG A 65 2.07 -6.20 -4.99
CA ARG A 65 2.22 -5.80 -6.38
C ARG A 65 1.29 -4.63 -6.68
N VAL A 66 1.80 -3.62 -7.38
CA VAL A 66 1.06 -2.45 -7.87
C VAL A 66 1.41 -2.30 -9.34
N GLY A 67 0.56 -2.80 -10.23
CA GLY A 67 0.88 -2.95 -11.65
C GLY A 67 2.18 -3.74 -11.84
N ASP A 68 3.16 -3.14 -12.51
CA ASP A 68 4.47 -3.73 -12.80
C ASP A 68 5.49 -3.60 -11.66
N MET A 69 5.11 -2.97 -10.54
CA MET A 69 5.98 -2.75 -9.39
C MET A 69 5.69 -3.73 -8.26
N ARG A 70 6.73 -4.10 -7.51
CA ARG A 70 6.62 -4.76 -6.22
C ARG A 70 7.11 -3.84 -5.10
N VAL A 71 6.37 -3.80 -4.00
CA VAL A 71 6.69 -3.00 -2.80
C VAL A 71 6.76 -3.92 -1.60
N SER A 72 7.78 -3.75 -0.77
CA SER A 72 7.91 -4.41 0.53
C SER A 72 7.22 -3.57 1.59
N VAL A 73 6.39 -4.24 2.39
CA VAL A 73 5.63 -3.70 3.52
C VAL A 73 6.00 -4.41 4.83
N ALA A 74 7.21 -4.98 4.89
CA ALA A 74 7.72 -5.63 6.11
C ALA A 74 7.89 -4.63 7.26
N ASP A 75 8.20 -3.38 6.94
CA ASP A 75 8.16 -2.25 7.85
C ASP A 75 7.14 -1.23 7.32
N ALA A 76 6.05 -1.03 8.06
CA ALA A 76 4.98 -0.09 7.72
C ALA A 76 5.42 1.38 7.72
N ALA A 77 6.53 1.72 8.38
CA ALA A 77 7.12 3.06 8.38
C ALA A 77 8.13 3.28 7.24
N ALA A 78 8.71 2.20 6.71
CA ALA A 78 9.79 2.24 5.72
C ALA A 78 9.49 1.40 4.47
N LEU A 79 8.37 1.70 3.80
CA LEU A 79 8.01 1.04 2.53
C LEU A 79 9.07 1.27 1.46
N VAL A 80 9.51 0.20 0.81
CA VAL A 80 10.54 0.23 -0.24
C VAL A 80 10.11 -0.56 -1.48
N ARG A 81 10.47 -0.06 -2.66
CA ARG A 81 10.35 -0.82 -3.90
C ARG A 81 11.35 -1.98 -3.88
N VAL A 82 10.90 -3.14 -4.33
CA VAL A 82 11.73 -4.35 -4.52
C VAL A 82 11.78 -4.70 -6.00
N GLN A 83 12.97 -5.08 -6.48
CA GLN A 83 13.22 -5.54 -7.86
C GLN A 83 12.77 -6.99 -8.04
#